data_AF-A0A7C7X3X2-F1
#
_entry.id   AF-A0A7C7X3X2-F1
#
_cell.length_a   1.000
_cell.length_b   1.000
_cell.length_c   1.000
_cell.angle_alpha   90.00
_cell.angle_beta   90.00
_cell.angle_gamma   90.00
#
_symmetry.space_group_name_H-M   'P 1'
#
loop_
_entity.id
_entity.type
_entity.pdbx_description
1 polymer ?
#
loop_
_entity_poly.entity_id
_entity_poly.type
_entity_poly.pdbx_seq_one_letter_code
_entity_poly.pdbx_strand_id
1 'polypeptide(L)'
;MKANTTQRVFLTLVLVLTLAANASAEILPSFNMDVMSDRADRIVVGVVDQDGRLTINLLLKGDKADLAENLQLDESIAKQLRGAIGLKDNDTVEVAAFLDASDRPIWGSAGVVALEATRVWMCQETWGRGSLRHTENKDYTASSFVKKTRSALGIISHRKALSARPPSAVRADQIVDFLRGKDQYQLRQLVAAMATHDATEQDRFLQILKSDARSPKAGVILDLAGVMPFRPQSYDDVATFLHREHAPALRRKAISALPQINMAKVAVSFGPFLALDEPELRTFLTYLRASPGGSVENFPDAGVLAPMHRLVSEISEHHAEHGRQAMQDESSAVLGTAQNYPHPRFVPAVYDWALNGNHVTSNQALSTLQSLTSLRYDRAQRDSWHKWMEDSRTVLLADYDLTTDAGRTDWFVAWHSSDAATQRLLMRLWLFNANVPEEDLLKAASNTRVATTESAKRVLSELWLHERLSPRCRKQIVVKFLMLKRVQQTSRTKNYRHLRIAANPQFPFPEGSWVQPQCAWSLVATPPKLGNSYGAFSLKDVSKVVVGSWSGDTKDNSIVKTLVEIREVQRGSGDEVLWSHRWMFDAVPVGDVPYVREDG
;
A
#
# COMPACT_ATOMS: atom_id res chain seq x y z
N MET A 1 -27.37 22.94 51.63
CA MET A 1 -27.88 21.66 51.09
C MET A 1 -28.00 21.72 49.57
N LYS A 2 -26.88 21.57 48.84
CA LYS A 2 -26.86 21.34 47.38
C LYS A 2 -25.53 20.68 47.01
N ALA A 3 -25.49 19.36 47.13
CA ALA A 3 -24.43 18.51 46.59
C ALA A 3 -25.05 17.14 46.36
N ASN A 4 -25.69 16.89 45.20
CA ASN A 4 -26.11 15.52 44.87
C ASN A 4 -26.49 15.23 43.41
N THR A 5 -26.09 16.05 42.44
CA THR A 5 -26.37 15.76 41.02
C THR A 5 -25.10 15.48 40.23
N THR A 6 -24.05 16.27 40.42
CA THR A 6 -22.78 16.09 39.70
C THR A 6 -22.03 14.82 40.13
N GLN A 7 -22.12 14.44 41.40
CA GLN A 7 -21.51 13.21 41.92
C GLN A 7 -22.24 11.94 41.47
N ARG A 8 -23.57 12.00 41.24
CA ARG A 8 -24.34 10.88 40.70
C ARG A 8 -24.06 10.66 39.22
N VAL A 9 -23.94 11.72 38.42
CA VAL A 9 -23.57 11.59 37.00
C VAL A 9 -22.15 11.06 36.83
N PHE A 10 -21.18 11.50 37.65
CA PHE A 10 -19.82 10.95 37.62
C PHE A 10 -19.75 9.51 38.09
N LEU A 11 -20.51 9.10 39.12
CA LEU A 11 -20.56 7.70 39.54
C LEU A 11 -21.21 6.80 38.48
N THR A 12 -22.26 7.27 37.79
CA THR A 12 -22.90 6.50 36.71
C THR A 12 -22.00 6.44 35.47
N LEU A 13 -21.27 7.51 35.12
CA LEU A 13 -20.33 7.48 34.00
C LEU A 13 -19.12 6.58 34.30
N VAL A 14 -18.60 6.61 35.54
CA VAL A 14 -17.52 5.71 35.97
C VAL A 14 -18.01 4.27 36.08
N LEU A 15 -19.25 4.00 36.49
CA LEU A 15 -19.81 2.64 36.48
C LEU A 15 -20.05 2.14 35.04
N VAL A 16 -20.51 3.00 34.12
CA VAL A 16 -20.70 2.64 32.70
C VAL A 16 -19.37 2.50 31.97
N LEU A 17 -18.35 3.29 32.32
CA LEU A 17 -16.99 3.17 31.76
C LEU A 17 -16.19 2.01 32.39
N THR A 18 -16.42 1.65 33.65
CA THR A 18 -15.81 0.45 34.27
C THR A 18 -16.57 -0.83 33.90
N LEU A 19 -17.88 -0.79 33.66
CA LEU A 19 -18.62 -1.90 33.07
C LEU A 19 -18.28 -2.07 31.58
N ALA A 20 -17.99 -1.00 30.83
CA ALA A 20 -17.50 -1.10 29.46
C ALA A 20 -16.02 -1.54 29.37
N ALA A 21 -15.19 -1.25 30.39
CA ALA A 21 -13.81 -1.70 30.44
C ALA A 21 -13.64 -3.16 30.95
N ASN A 22 -14.63 -3.71 31.66
CA ASN A 22 -14.63 -5.11 32.14
C ASN A 22 -15.66 -6.01 31.44
N ALA A 23 -16.36 -5.50 30.42
CA ALA A 23 -17.18 -6.27 29.51
C ALA A 23 -16.81 -5.98 28.04
N SER A 24 -15.52 -6.02 27.72
CA SER A 24 -15.20 -6.81 26.54
C SER A 24 -15.58 -8.23 26.90
N ALA A 25 -16.81 -8.62 26.61
CA ALA A 25 -17.05 -10.00 26.24
C ALA A 25 -16.11 -10.20 25.06
N GLU A 26 -14.91 -10.67 25.36
CA GLU A 26 -13.91 -11.11 24.41
C GLU A 26 -14.68 -12.12 23.57
N ILE A 27 -15.16 -11.68 22.40
CA ILE A 27 -15.94 -12.51 21.49
C ILE A 27 -14.94 -13.58 21.07
N LEU A 28 -14.98 -14.71 21.77
CA LEU A 28 -14.14 -15.85 21.47
C LEU A 28 -14.44 -16.21 20.00
N PRO A 29 -13.44 -16.22 19.12
CA PRO A 29 -13.68 -16.49 17.72
C PRO A 29 -14.33 -17.86 17.59
N SER A 30 -15.43 -17.92 16.82
CA SER A 30 -16.13 -19.17 16.51
C SER A 30 -15.15 -20.20 15.93
N PHE A 31 -15.18 -21.43 16.45
CA PHE A 31 -14.32 -22.52 15.97
C PHE A 31 -14.50 -22.75 14.46
N ASN A 32 -13.43 -22.51 13.70
CA ASN A 32 -13.42 -22.71 12.26
C ASN A 32 -12.95 -24.14 11.94
N MET A 33 -13.92 -25.04 11.72
CA MET A 33 -13.68 -26.45 11.41
C MET A 33 -12.74 -26.65 10.21
N ASP A 34 -12.91 -25.86 9.15
CA ASP A 34 -12.12 -25.98 7.93
C ASP A 34 -10.65 -25.62 8.20
N VAL A 35 -10.39 -24.52 8.90
CA VAL A 35 -9.03 -24.08 9.28
C VAL A 35 -8.35 -25.12 10.17
N MET A 36 -9.04 -25.61 11.20
CA MET A 36 -8.47 -26.57 12.15
C MET A 36 -8.21 -27.92 11.48
N SER A 37 -9.14 -28.39 10.65
CA SER A 37 -8.97 -29.66 9.92
C SER A 37 -7.83 -29.61 8.90
N ASP A 38 -7.56 -28.43 8.33
CA ASP A 38 -6.49 -28.24 7.36
C ASP A 38 -5.11 -28.22 8.03
N ARG A 39 -4.98 -27.46 9.13
CA ARG A 39 -3.75 -27.31 9.92
C ARG A 39 -3.35 -28.57 10.69
N ALA A 40 -4.32 -29.36 11.13
CA ALA A 40 -4.06 -30.60 11.87
C ALA A 40 -3.31 -31.59 11.01
N ASP A 41 -2.19 -32.12 11.48
CA ASP A 41 -1.56 -33.27 10.85
C ASP A 41 -2.33 -34.55 11.19
N ARG A 42 -2.90 -34.61 12.40
CA ARG A 42 -3.72 -35.73 12.87
C ARG A 42 -5.01 -35.25 13.53
N ILE A 43 -6.08 -36.00 13.34
CA ILE A 43 -7.37 -35.76 14.00
C ILE A 43 -7.88 -37.08 14.55
N VAL A 44 -8.03 -37.16 15.86
CA VAL A 44 -8.48 -38.36 16.57
C VAL A 44 -9.73 -38.05 17.39
N VAL A 45 -10.59 -39.06 17.52
CA VAL A 45 -11.71 -39.07 18.46
C VAL A 45 -11.49 -40.23 19.41
N GLY A 46 -11.60 -39.97 20.71
CA GLY A 46 -11.26 -40.94 21.73
C GLY A 46 -11.72 -40.50 23.11
N VAL A 47 -11.28 -41.23 24.12
CA VAL A 47 -11.68 -41.02 25.50
C VAL A 47 -10.45 -40.67 26.32
N VAL A 48 -10.52 -39.55 27.04
CA VAL A 48 -9.46 -39.07 27.92
C VAL A 48 -9.76 -39.51 29.35
N ASP A 49 -8.79 -40.15 29.99
CA ASP A 49 -8.88 -40.57 31.39
C ASP A 49 -8.48 -39.47 32.38
N GLN A 50 -8.47 -39.82 33.67
CA GLN A 50 -8.12 -38.91 34.75
C GLN A 50 -6.69 -38.35 34.64
N ASP A 51 -5.76 -39.16 34.11
CA ASP A 51 -4.34 -38.86 33.98
C ASP A 51 -4.02 -38.11 32.67
N GLY A 52 -5.02 -37.80 31.84
CA GLY A 52 -4.85 -37.13 30.56
C GLY A 52 -4.46 -38.06 29.41
N ARG A 53 -4.52 -39.38 29.60
CA ARG A 53 -4.25 -40.34 28.52
C ARG A 53 -5.46 -40.45 27.62
N LEU A 54 -5.25 -40.24 26.33
CA LEU A 54 -6.25 -40.36 25.28
C LEU A 54 -6.18 -41.75 24.66
N THR A 55 -7.23 -42.54 24.92
CA THR A 55 -7.49 -43.80 24.23
C THR A 55 -8.25 -43.52 22.94
N ILE A 56 -7.64 -43.81 21.79
CA ILE A 56 -8.20 -43.45 20.49
C ILE A 56 -9.25 -44.48 20.04
N ASN A 57 -10.48 -44.02 19.83
CA ASN A 57 -11.57 -44.84 19.31
C ASN A 57 -11.65 -44.77 17.77
N LEU A 58 -11.31 -43.61 17.21
CA LEU A 58 -11.49 -43.32 15.79
C LEU A 58 -10.43 -42.33 15.31
N LEU A 59 -9.70 -42.72 14.26
CA LEU A 59 -8.80 -41.84 13.53
C LEU A 59 -9.53 -41.22 12.33
N LEU A 60 -9.59 -39.89 12.27
CA LEU A 60 -10.21 -39.14 11.17
C LEU A 60 -9.19 -38.65 10.14
N LYS A 61 -7.97 -38.28 10.56
CA LYS A 61 -6.86 -37.81 9.69
C LYS A 61 -5.52 -38.26 10.28
N GLY A 62 -4.56 -38.65 9.43
CA GLY A 62 -3.23 -39.12 9.81
C GLY A 62 -3.03 -40.62 9.57
N ASP A 63 -1.80 -41.12 9.72
CA ASP A 63 -1.46 -42.53 9.54
C ASP A 63 -1.47 -43.28 10.87
N LYS A 64 -2.12 -44.46 10.89
CA LYS A 64 -2.20 -45.32 12.08
C LYS A 64 -0.85 -45.83 12.56
N ALA A 65 0.13 -45.98 11.66
CA ALA A 65 1.44 -46.53 11.98
C ALA A 65 2.26 -45.62 12.92
N ASP A 66 1.98 -44.32 12.90
CA ASP A 66 2.74 -43.32 13.65
C ASP A 66 2.01 -42.83 14.91
N LEU A 67 0.85 -43.41 15.23
CA LEU A 67 0.10 -43.10 16.44
C LEU A 67 0.57 -43.98 17.59
N ALA A 68 1.08 -43.34 18.65
CA ALA A 68 1.24 -44.01 19.92
C ALA A 68 -0.13 -44.54 20.37
N GLU A 69 -0.19 -45.81 20.81
CA GLU A 69 -1.44 -46.43 21.30
C GLU A 69 -2.06 -45.64 22.47
N ASN A 70 -1.25 -44.85 23.18
CA ASN A 70 -1.67 -43.91 24.22
C ASN A 70 -1.07 -42.53 23.94
N LEU A 71 -1.93 -41.57 23.57
CA LEU A 71 -1.52 -40.18 23.35
C LEU A 71 -1.73 -39.40 24.65
N GLN A 72 -0.69 -38.74 25.16
CA GLN A 72 -0.78 -38.01 26.42
C GLN A 72 -1.19 -36.56 26.15
N LEU A 73 -2.41 -36.18 26.55
CA LEU A 73 -2.79 -34.78 26.68
C LEU A 73 -2.31 -34.25 28.03
N ASP A 74 -2.13 -32.93 28.12
CA ASP A 74 -1.81 -32.28 29.39
C ASP A 74 -2.94 -32.56 30.40
N GLU A 75 -2.57 -33.03 31.59
CA GLU A 75 -3.50 -33.37 32.68
C GLU A 75 -4.43 -32.20 33.03
N SER A 76 -3.91 -30.97 32.91
CA SER A 76 -4.69 -29.75 33.14
C SER A 76 -5.84 -29.59 32.13
N ILE A 77 -5.69 -30.06 30.88
CA ILE A 77 -6.74 -30.03 29.87
C ILE A 77 -7.83 -31.04 30.23
N ALA A 78 -7.46 -32.26 30.63
CA ALA A 78 -8.41 -33.30 30.99
C ALA A 78 -9.27 -32.90 32.21
N LYS A 79 -8.63 -32.35 33.24
CA LYS A 79 -9.31 -31.83 34.44
C LYS A 79 -10.27 -30.68 34.11
N GLN A 80 -9.85 -29.76 33.26
CA GLN A 80 -10.66 -28.59 32.92
C GLN A 80 -11.84 -28.96 32.00
N LEU A 81 -11.66 -29.89 31.05
CA LEU A 81 -12.74 -30.43 30.23
C LEU A 81 -13.80 -31.14 31.08
N ARG A 82 -13.40 -31.97 32.05
CA ARG A 82 -14.33 -32.59 33.01
C ARG A 82 -15.14 -31.56 33.78
N GLY A 83 -14.45 -30.54 34.32
CA GLY A 83 -15.08 -29.45 35.06
C GLY A 83 -16.08 -28.65 34.21
N ALA A 84 -15.77 -28.42 32.93
CA ALA A 84 -16.65 -27.71 32.00
C ALA A 84 -17.96 -28.46 31.71
N ILE A 85 -17.92 -29.79 31.71
CA ILE A 85 -19.06 -30.66 31.39
C ILE A 85 -19.79 -31.14 32.65
N GLY A 86 -19.25 -30.83 33.85
CA GLY A 86 -19.83 -31.23 35.13
C GLY A 86 -19.62 -32.70 35.50
N LEU A 87 -18.56 -33.32 34.96
CA LEU A 87 -18.16 -34.69 35.27
C LEU A 87 -17.31 -34.76 36.55
N LYS A 88 -17.31 -35.90 37.24
CA LYS A 88 -16.45 -36.11 38.42
C LYS A 88 -15.00 -36.31 37.99
N ASP A 89 -14.05 -36.05 38.88
CA ASP A 89 -12.61 -36.09 38.56
C ASP A 89 -12.12 -37.45 38.01
N ASN A 90 -12.81 -38.55 38.34
CA ASN A 90 -12.46 -39.91 37.89
C ASN A 90 -13.23 -40.36 36.63
N ASP A 91 -14.15 -39.55 36.12
CA ASP A 91 -14.92 -39.90 34.92
C ASP A 91 -14.10 -39.65 33.66
N THR A 92 -14.40 -40.37 32.59
CA THR A 92 -13.72 -40.17 31.30
C THR A 92 -14.49 -39.18 30.41
N VAL A 93 -13.78 -38.49 29.52
CA VAL A 93 -14.37 -37.50 28.60
C VAL A 93 -14.10 -37.91 27.16
N GLU A 94 -15.15 -38.01 26.35
CA GLU A 94 -14.97 -38.18 24.90
C GLU A 94 -14.50 -36.85 24.28
N VAL A 95 -13.44 -36.89 23.48
CA VAL A 95 -12.87 -35.71 22.85
C VAL A 95 -12.56 -35.95 21.38
N ALA A 96 -12.63 -34.88 20.58
CA ALA A 96 -11.94 -34.77 19.30
C ALA A 96 -10.70 -33.89 19.48
N ALA A 97 -9.52 -34.43 19.17
CA ALA A 97 -8.25 -33.71 19.26
C ALA A 97 -7.68 -33.44 17.86
N PHE A 98 -7.33 -32.18 17.59
CA PHE A 98 -6.68 -31.68 16.38
C PHE A 98 -5.21 -31.44 16.70
N LEU A 99 -4.35 -32.31 16.19
CA LEU A 99 -2.95 -32.40 16.60
C LEU A 99 -2.01 -31.97 15.47
N ASP A 100 -0.90 -31.33 15.84
CA ASP A 100 0.23 -31.04 14.96
C ASP A 100 1.14 -32.27 14.76
N ALA A 101 2.18 -32.12 13.95
CA ALA A 101 3.17 -33.17 13.68
C ALA A 101 3.94 -33.67 14.91
N SER A 102 3.89 -32.94 16.04
CA SER A 102 4.48 -33.33 17.33
C SER A 102 3.45 -33.95 18.28
N ASP A 103 2.28 -34.35 17.78
CA ASP A 103 1.15 -34.86 18.56
C ASP A 103 0.63 -33.87 19.64
N ARG A 104 0.88 -32.57 19.45
CA ARG A 104 0.38 -31.53 20.37
C ARG A 104 -0.91 -30.92 19.84
N PRO A 105 -1.89 -30.59 20.72
CA PRO A 105 -3.07 -29.87 20.30
C PRO A 105 -2.73 -28.54 19.62
N ILE A 106 -3.41 -28.23 18.52
CA ILE A 106 -3.22 -26.96 17.83
C ILE A 106 -3.87 -25.82 18.63
N TRP A 107 -3.04 -24.95 19.20
CA TRP A 107 -3.47 -23.83 20.04
C TRP A 107 -3.87 -22.58 19.24
N GLY A 108 -4.75 -21.76 19.83
CA GLY A 108 -5.23 -20.48 19.26
C GLY A 108 -6.65 -20.46 18.68
N SER A 109 -7.30 -21.61 18.48
CA SER A 109 -8.72 -21.69 18.03
C SER A 109 -9.56 -22.86 18.60
N ALA A 110 -8.95 -23.70 19.45
CA ALA A 110 -9.43 -24.90 20.16
C ALA A 110 -8.84 -26.23 19.63
N GLY A 111 -7.70 -26.66 20.16
CA GLY A 111 -7.03 -27.90 19.73
C GLY A 111 -7.69 -29.19 20.24
N VAL A 112 -8.47 -29.10 21.32
CA VAL A 112 -9.24 -30.22 21.89
C VAL A 112 -10.68 -29.79 22.09
N VAL A 113 -11.60 -30.63 21.68
CA VAL A 113 -13.05 -30.39 21.76
C VAL A 113 -13.66 -31.57 22.49
N ALA A 114 -14.34 -31.31 23.61
CA ALA A 114 -15.08 -32.36 24.29
C ALA A 114 -16.45 -32.56 23.66
N LEU A 115 -16.83 -33.83 23.56
CA LEU A 115 -18.01 -34.32 22.88
C LEU A 115 -18.93 -34.94 23.94
N GLU A 116 -20.03 -34.26 24.21
CA GLU A 116 -21.15 -34.82 24.97
C GLU A 116 -22.28 -35.12 23.95
N ALA A 117 -23.09 -36.15 24.19
CA ALA A 117 -24.03 -36.68 23.19
C ALA A 117 -24.85 -35.59 22.44
N THR A 118 -25.27 -34.53 23.16
CA THR A 118 -26.03 -33.41 22.60
C THR A 118 -25.29 -32.07 22.63
N ARG A 119 -24.08 -32.00 23.19
CA ARG A 119 -23.35 -30.74 23.41
C ARG A 119 -21.89 -30.87 23.04
N VAL A 120 -21.32 -29.79 22.53
CA VAL A 120 -19.91 -29.74 22.16
C VAL A 120 -19.26 -28.61 22.93
N TRP A 121 -18.16 -28.92 23.62
CA TRP A 121 -17.43 -27.96 24.45
C TRP A 121 -16.05 -27.72 23.86
N MET A 122 -15.79 -26.48 23.47
CA MET A 122 -14.52 -26.09 22.87
C MET A 122 -13.56 -25.63 23.96
N CYS A 123 -12.34 -26.14 23.96
CA CYS A 123 -11.29 -25.71 24.88
C CYS A 123 -10.33 -24.74 24.16
N GLN A 124 -10.40 -23.44 24.46
CA GLN A 124 -9.54 -22.42 23.88
C GLN A 124 -8.55 -21.88 24.91
N GLU A 125 -7.27 -21.82 24.55
CA GLU A 125 -6.27 -21.11 25.36
C GLU A 125 -6.42 -19.60 25.15
N THR A 126 -6.58 -18.83 26.23
CA THR A 126 -6.57 -17.36 26.14
C THR A 126 -5.14 -16.86 25.92
N TRP A 127 -4.97 -16.00 24.91
CA TRP A 127 -3.67 -15.49 24.48
C TRP A 127 -2.89 -14.90 25.67
N GLY A 128 -1.75 -15.51 26.02
CA GLY A 128 -0.76 -14.94 26.94
C GLY A 128 -0.92 -15.22 28.44
N ARG A 129 -1.85 -16.08 28.88
CA ARG A 129 -1.99 -16.42 30.32
C ARG A 129 -2.01 -17.91 30.68
N GLY A 130 -1.94 -18.82 29.70
CA GLY A 130 -2.02 -20.27 29.97
C GLY A 130 -3.34 -20.73 30.61
N SER A 131 -4.36 -19.86 30.70
CA SER A 131 -5.69 -20.22 31.17
C SER A 131 -6.54 -20.72 29.99
N LEU A 132 -7.14 -21.91 30.13
CA LEU A 132 -8.10 -22.40 29.15
C LEU A 132 -9.49 -21.83 29.49
N ARG A 133 -10.22 -21.42 28.46
CA ARG A 133 -11.65 -21.10 28.53
C ARG A 133 -12.43 -22.16 27.79
N HIS A 134 -13.58 -22.50 28.37
CA HIS A 134 -14.54 -23.41 27.77
C HIS A 134 -15.76 -22.66 27.29
N THR A 135 -16.23 -23.00 26.10
CA THR A 135 -17.47 -22.44 25.57
C THR A 135 -18.25 -23.55 24.89
N GLU A 136 -19.51 -23.67 25.25
CA GLU A 136 -20.47 -24.54 24.58
C GLU A 136 -20.69 -24.03 23.16
N ASN A 137 -20.48 -24.89 22.17
CA ASN A 137 -20.86 -24.63 20.80
C ASN A 137 -22.25 -25.22 20.55
N LYS A 138 -23.25 -24.34 20.46
CA LYS A 138 -24.66 -24.72 20.28
C LYS A 138 -25.01 -25.19 18.87
N ASP A 139 -24.09 -25.04 17.92
CA ASP A 139 -24.32 -25.41 16.52
C ASP A 139 -24.07 -26.91 16.28
N TYR A 140 -23.48 -27.62 17.24
CA TYR A 140 -23.08 -29.01 17.09
C TYR A 140 -23.50 -29.92 18.25
N THR A 141 -24.01 -31.10 17.90
CA THR A 141 -23.93 -32.32 18.72
C THR A 141 -22.64 -33.09 18.43
N ALA A 142 -22.24 -34.03 19.29
CA ALA A 142 -21.08 -34.89 19.06
C ALA A 142 -21.08 -35.56 17.67
N SER A 143 -22.21 -36.15 17.27
CA SER A 143 -22.34 -36.83 15.97
C SER A 143 -22.26 -35.86 14.78
N SER A 144 -22.88 -34.68 14.91
CA SER A 144 -22.83 -33.64 13.86
C SER A 144 -21.44 -33.02 13.73
N PHE A 145 -20.70 -32.89 14.85
CA PHE A 145 -19.33 -32.38 14.88
C PHE A 145 -18.41 -33.32 14.09
N VAL A 146 -18.38 -34.60 14.45
CA VAL A 146 -17.58 -35.62 13.75
C VAL A 146 -17.94 -35.70 12.26
N LYS A 147 -19.23 -35.64 11.92
CA LYS A 147 -19.70 -35.60 10.53
C LYS A 147 -19.19 -34.36 9.79
N LYS A 148 -19.22 -33.19 10.44
CA LYS A 148 -18.71 -31.93 9.87
C LYS A 148 -17.19 -31.97 9.69
N THR A 149 -16.44 -32.53 10.63
CA THR A 149 -14.99 -32.77 10.51
C THR A 149 -14.68 -33.65 9.30
N ARG A 150 -15.38 -34.78 9.14
CA ARG A 150 -15.23 -35.65 7.95
C ARG A 150 -15.54 -34.91 6.65
N SER A 151 -16.59 -34.09 6.65
CA SER A 151 -16.92 -33.26 5.49
C SER A 151 -15.80 -32.25 5.16
N ALA A 152 -15.22 -31.60 6.18
CA ALA A 152 -14.10 -30.67 6.00
C ALA A 152 -12.87 -31.39 5.43
N LEU A 153 -12.53 -32.57 5.94
CA LEU A 153 -11.45 -33.40 5.41
C LEU A 153 -11.70 -33.82 3.95
N GLY A 154 -12.93 -34.18 3.60
CA GLY A 154 -13.31 -34.45 2.21
C GLY A 154 -13.09 -33.25 1.28
N ILE A 155 -13.44 -32.04 1.75
CA ILE A 155 -13.21 -30.79 1.01
C ILE A 155 -11.70 -30.53 0.83
N ILE A 156 -10.91 -30.68 1.90
CA ILE A 156 -9.46 -30.50 1.87
C ILE A 156 -8.80 -31.49 0.91
N SER A 157 -9.17 -32.77 0.97
CA SER A 157 -8.66 -33.80 0.07
C SER A 157 -9.01 -33.51 -1.39
N HIS A 158 -10.25 -33.08 -1.66
CA HIS A 158 -10.65 -32.69 -3.02
C HIS A 158 -9.85 -31.47 -3.50
N ARG A 159 -9.68 -30.45 -2.66
CA ARG A 159 -8.85 -29.27 -2.98
C ARG A 159 -7.41 -29.66 -3.30
N LYS A 160 -6.77 -30.47 -2.47
CA LYS A 160 -5.40 -30.96 -2.68
C LYS A 160 -5.28 -31.77 -3.99
N ALA A 161 -6.25 -32.65 -4.26
CA ALA A 161 -6.30 -33.41 -5.50
C ALA A 161 -6.47 -32.51 -6.74
N LEU A 162 -7.28 -31.45 -6.66
CA LEU A 162 -7.41 -30.45 -7.72
C LEU A 162 -6.13 -29.65 -7.91
N SER A 163 -5.48 -29.21 -6.83
CA SER A 163 -4.22 -28.46 -6.90
C SER A 163 -3.08 -29.28 -7.50
N ALA A 164 -3.02 -30.59 -7.22
CA ALA A 164 -1.98 -31.49 -7.73
C ALA A 164 -2.11 -31.86 -9.22
N ARG A 165 -3.28 -31.60 -9.85
CA ARG A 165 -3.49 -31.88 -11.27
C ARG A 165 -2.73 -30.86 -12.14
N PRO A 166 -2.20 -31.28 -13.31
CA PRO A 166 -1.58 -30.35 -14.24
C PRO A 166 -2.60 -29.31 -14.71
N PRO A 167 -2.18 -28.05 -14.96
CA PRO A 167 -3.05 -27.01 -15.48
C PRO A 167 -3.74 -27.42 -16.79
N SER A 168 -5.05 -27.21 -16.88
CA SER A 168 -5.84 -27.54 -18.07
C SER A 168 -7.23 -26.90 -18.00
N ALA A 169 -7.90 -26.78 -19.15
CA ALA A 169 -9.30 -26.32 -19.19
C ALA A 169 -10.25 -27.19 -18.35
N VAL A 170 -10.02 -28.51 -18.31
CA VAL A 170 -10.82 -29.43 -17.48
C VAL A 170 -10.62 -29.17 -16.00
N ARG A 171 -9.38 -28.90 -15.58
CA ARG A 171 -9.08 -28.53 -14.19
C ARG A 171 -9.72 -27.19 -13.83
N ALA A 172 -9.70 -26.20 -14.73
CA ALA A 172 -10.38 -24.93 -14.54
C ALA A 172 -11.90 -25.10 -14.32
N ASP A 173 -12.57 -25.92 -15.13
CA ASP A 173 -14.00 -26.22 -14.93
C ASP A 173 -14.27 -26.84 -13.55
N GLN A 174 -13.41 -27.78 -13.12
CA GLN A 174 -13.51 -28.44 -11.82
C GLN A 174 -13.23 -27.49 -10.65
N ILE A 175 -12.31 -26.53 -10.81
CA ILE A 175 -12.03 -25.48 -9.83
C ILE A 175 -13.27 -24.61 -9.62
N VAL A 176 -13.89 -24.15 -10.71
CA VAL A 176 -15.11 -23.32 -10.63
C VAL A 176 -16.24 -24.10 -9.96
N ASP A 177 -16.43 -25.36 -10.31
CA ASP A 177 -17.46 -26.20 -9.72
C ASP A 177 -17.18 -26.53 -8.23
N PHE A 178 -15.91 -26.71 -7.86
CA PHE A 178 -15.49 -26.93 -6.47
C PHE A 178 -15.77 -25.71 -5.58
N LEU A 179 -15.45 -24.51 -6.08
CA LEU A 179 -15.57 -23.26 -5.32
C LEU A 179 -17.01 -22.76 -5.19
N ARG A 180 -17.94 -23.31 -5.97
CA ARG A 180 -19.36 -22.97 -5.87
C ARG A 180 -19.90 -23.30 -4.47
N GLY A 181 -20.31 -22.26 -3.74
CA GLY A 181 -20.81 -22.40 -2.36
C GLY A 181 -19.71 -22.63 -1.32
N LYS A 182 -18.44 -22.38 -1.65
CA LYS A 182 -17.33 -22.38 -0.70
C LYS A 182 -17.05 -20.96 -0.21
N ASP A 183 -16.40 -20.87 0.95
CA ASP A 183 -16.02 -19.61 1.54
C ASP A 183 -14.68 -19.07 1.00
N GLN A 184 -14.32 -17.88 1.45
CA GLN A 184 -13.06 -17.21 1.11
C GLN A 184 -11.81 -17.97 1.60
N TYR A 185 -11.93 -18.80 2.65
CA TYR A 185 -10.81 -19.59 3.14
C TYR A 185 -10.42 -20.67 2.11
N GLN A 186 -11.40 -21.44 1.62
CA GLN A 186 -11.13 -22.48 0.62
C GLN A 186 -10.58 -21.90 -0.70
N LEU A 187 -11.11 -20.75 -1.12
CA LEU A 187 -10.59 -20.01 -2.28
C LEU A 187 -9.12 -19.65 -2.12
N ARG A 188 -8.75 -19.01 -0.99
CA ARG A 188 -7.36 -18.60 -0.73
C ARG A 188 -6.41 -19.79 -0.62
N GLN A 189 -6.83 -20.88 0.03
CA GLN A 189 -6.02 -22.10 0.13
C GLN A 189 -5.81 -22.77 -1.23
N LEU A 190 -6.82 -22.76 -2.10
CA LEU A 190 -6.68 -23.29 -3.45
C LEU A 190 -5.67 -22.45 -4.25
N VAL A 191 -5.84 -21.13 -4.25
CA VAL A 191 -4.94 -20.21 -4.99
C VAL A 191 -3.50 -20.30 -4.49
N ALA A 192 -3.29 -20.36 -3.17
CA ALA A 192 -1.95 -20.55 -2.59
C ALA A 192 -1.28 -21.86 -3.06
N ALA A 193 -2.07 -22.92 -3.27
CA ALA A 193 -1.59 -24.22 -3.74
C ALA A 193 -1.42 -24.30 -5.26
N MET A 194 -1.92 -23.35 -6.05
CA MET A 194 -1.85 -23.39 -7.51
C MET A 194 -0.48 -23.00 -8.08
N ALA A 195 0.39 -22.34 -7.30
CA ALA A 195 1.82 -22.01 -7.54
C ALA A 195 2.20 -21.28 -8.85
N THR A 196 1.50 -21.50 -9.97
CA THR A 196 1.77 -20.91 -11.28
C THR A 196 0.48 -20.47 -11.97
N HIS A 197 0.52 -19.28 -12.56
CA HIS A 197 -0.58 -18.70 -13.33
C HIS A 197 -0.58 -19.28 -14.75
N ASP A 198 -1.33 -20.35 -14.97
CA ASP A 198 -1.39 -20.98 -16.29
C ASP A 198 -2.34 -20.24 -17.23
N ALA A 199 -1.85 -19.95 -18.44
CA ALA A 199 -2.62 -19.23 -19.45
C ALA A 199 -3.88 -20.00 -19.89
N THR A 200 -3.81 -21.33 -19.98
CA THR A 200 -4.92 -22.20 -20.42
C THR A 200 -6.08 -22.15 -19.43
N GLU A 201 -5.78 -22.20 -18.14
CA GLU A 201 -6.82 -22.11 -17.09
C GLU A 201 -7.46 -20.72 -17.08
N GLN A 202 -6.67 -19.65 -17.22
CA GLN A 202 -7.20 -18.30 -17.32
C GLN A 202 -8.09 -18.09 -18.55
N ASP A 203 -7.65 -18.56 -19.72
CA ASP A 203 -8.46 -18.52 -20.95
C ASP A 203 -9.79 -19.25 -20.75
N ARG A 204 -9.76 -20.40 -20.06
CA ARG A 204 -10.97 -21.14 -19.74
C ARG A 204 -11.87 -20.39 -18.75
N PHE A 205 -11.34 -19.80 -17.69
CA PHE A 205 -12.12 -18.98 -16.77
C PHE A 205 -12.81 -17.81 -17.50
N LEU A 206 -12.10 -17.12 -18.39
CA LEU A 206 -12.68 -16.04 -19.20
C LEU A 206 -13.75 -16.54 -20.17
N GLN A 207 -13.55 -17.70 -20.79
CA GLN A 207 -14.60 -18.31 -21.63
C GLN A 207 -15.87 -18.61 -20.83
N ILE A 208 -15.74 -19.17 -19.63
CA ILE A 208 -16.90 -19.42 -18.75
C ILE A 208 -17.58 -18.10 -18.39
N LEU A 209 -16.79 -17.09 -18.00
CA LEU A 209 -17.29 -15.75 -17.66
C LEU A 209 -18.08 -15.11 -18.81
N LYS A 210 -17.59 -15.23 -20.06
CA LYS A 210 -18.25 -14.71 -21.27
C LYS A 210 -19.50 -15.51 -21.68
N SER A 211 -19.51 -16.81 -21.41
CA SER A 211 -20.58 -17.70 -21.86
C SER A 211 -21.91 -17.50 -21.10
N ASP A 212 -21.85 -17.13 -19.82
CA ASP A 212 -23.05 -16.90 -19.01
C ASP A 212 -22.75 -15.95 -17.84
N ALA A 213 -22.89 -14.65 -18.10
CA ALA A 213 -22.74 -13.58 -17.12
C ALA A 213 -23.77 -13.64 -15.97
N ARG A 214 -24.84 -14.41 -16.11
CA ARG A 214 -25.89 -14.58 -15.08
C ARG A 214 -25.67 -15.83 -14.23
N SER A 215 -24.73 -16.69 -14.61
CA SER A 215 -24.40 -17.91 -13.88
C SER A 215 -23.81 -17.61 -12.51
N PRO A 216 -24.11 -18.42 -11.47
CA PRO A 216 -23.33 -18.42 -10.23
C PRO A 216 -21.81 -18.62 -10.46
N LYS A 217 -21.44 -19.24 -11.58
CA LYS A 217 -20.04 -19.44 -12.00
C LYS A 217 -19.31 -18.12 -12.25
N ALA A 218 -19.98 -17.12 -12.81
CA ALA A 218 -19.39 -15.79 -13.03
C ALA A 218 -18.91 -15.16 -11.72
N GLY A 219 -19.73 -15.27 -10.67
CA GLY A 219 -19.35 -14.78 -9.33
C GLY A 219 -18.14 -15.50 -8.74
N VAL A 220 -17.99 -16.80 -8.97
CA VAL A 220 -16.82 -17.57 -8.50
C VAL A 220 -15.55 -17.14 -9.25
N ILE A 221 -15.66 -16.92 -10.56
CA ILE A 221 -14.52 -16.51 -11.39
C ILE A 221 -14.05 -15.10 -11.03
N LEU A 222 -14.97 -14.18 -10.74
CA LEU A 222 -14.61 -12.84 -10.28
C LEU A 222 -13.97 -12.87 -8.88
N ASP A 223 -14.44 -13.72 -7.96
CA ASP A 223 -13.76 -13.92 -6.68
C ASP A 223 -12.34 -14.46 -6.89
N LEU A 224 -12.16 -15.43 -7.80
CA LEU A 224 -10.85 -15.94 -8.20
C LEU A 224 -9.94 -14.83 -8.73
N ALA A 225 -10.44 -13.98 -9.64
CA ALA A 225 -9.68 -12.85 -10.17
C ALA A 225 -9.33 -11.80 -9.10
N GLY A 226 -10.10 -11.72 -8.01
CA GLY A 226 -9.81 -10.86 -6.86
C GLY A 226 -8.76 -11.38 -5.90
N VAL A 227 -8.35 -12.65 -6.00
CA VAL A 227 -7.29 -13.24 -5.15
C VAL A 227 -6.12 -13.80 -5.95
N MET A 228 -6.29 -13.99 -7.26
CA MET A 228 -5.29 -14.49 -8.19
C MET A 228 -5.15 -13.47 -9.32
N PRO A 229 -3.96 -12.88 -9.53
CA PRO A 229 -3.76 -11.93 -10.62
C PRO A 229 -3.96 -12.63 -11.96
N PHE A 230 -5.02 -12.26 -12.68
CA PHE A 230 -5.18 -12.66 -14.07
C PHE A 230 -4.20 -11.85 -14.93
N ARG A 231 -3.94 -12.34 -16.15
CA ARG A 231 -3.15 -11.60 -17.14
C ARG A 231 -3.76 -10.21 -17.42
N PRO A 232 -2.94 -9.17 -17.68
CA PRO A 232 -3.45 -7.82 -17.95
C PRO A 232 -4.46 -7.72 -19.10
N GLN A 233 -4.40 -8.61 -20.10
CA GLN A 233 -5.34 -8.66 -21.23
C GLN A 233 -6.77 -9.02 -20.80
N SER A 234 -6.92 -9.72 -19.67
CA SER A 234 -8.21 -10.11 -19.08
C SER A 234 -8.98 -8.92 -18.51
N TYR A 235 -8.35 -7.76 -18.37
CA TYR A 235 -8.92 -6.60 -17.70
C TYR A 235 -10.21 -6.14 -18.36
N ASP A 236 -10.19 -5.96 -19.69
CA ASP A 236 -11.33 -5.39 -20.42
C ASP A 236 -12.53 -6.35 -20.40
N ASP A 237 -12.29 -7.67 -20.37
CA ASP A 237 -13.32 -8.69 -20.21
C ASP A 237 -14.01 -8.59 -18.84
N VAL A 238 -13.23 -8.42 -17.76
CA VAL A 238 -13.77 -8.25 -16.41
C VAL A 238 -14.45 -6.88 -16.25
N ALA A 239 -13.97 -5.84 -16.93
CA ALA A 239 -14.50 -4.48 -16.83
C ALA A 239 -15.94 -4.37 -17.35
N THR A 240 -16.37 -5.25 -18.25
CA THR A 240 -17.78 -5.33 -18.69
C THR A 240 -18.76 -5.51 -17.53
N PHE A 241 -18.33 -6.17 -16.45
CA PHE A 241 -19.17 -6.44 -15.27
C PHE A 241 -19.36 -5.24 -14.33
N LEU A 242 -18.80 -4.06 -14.66
CA LEU A 242 -19.01 -2.83 -13.89
C LEU A 242 -20.39 -2.20 -14.14
N HIS A 243 -21.00 -2.47 -15.30
CA HIS A 243 -22.26 -1.85 -15.70
C HIS A 243 -23.43 -2.19 -14.76
N ARG A 244 -24.36 -1.23 -14.62
CA ARG A 244 -25.52 -1.32 -13.73
C ARG A 244 -26.52 -2.43 -14.12
N GLU A 245 -26.42 -2.99 -15.33
CA GLU A 245 -27.23 -4.12 -15.78
C GLU A 245 -26.91 -5.43 -15.05
N HIS A 246 -25.73 -5.53 -14.43
CA HIS A 246 -25.32 -6.69 -13.65
C HIS A 246 -25.79 -6.62 -12.20
N ALA A 247 -25.99 -7.78 -11.58
CA ALA A 247 -26.38 -7.87 -10.19
C ALA A 247 -25.34 -7.19 -9.26
N PRO A 248 -25.75 -6.45 -8.21
CA PRO A 248 -24.83 -5.72 -7.34
C PRO A 248 -23.71 -6.59 -6.74
N ALA A 249 -24.03 -7.82 -6.34
CA ALA A 249 -23.04 -8.77 -5.83
C ALA A 249 -21.96 -9.13 -6.86
N LEU A 250 -22.31 -9.19 -8.15
CA LEU A 250 -21.37 -9.48 -9.23
C LEU A 250 -20.50 -8.25 -9.53
N ARG A 251 -21.13 -7.06 -9.58
CA ARG A 251 -20.43 -5.78 -9.76
C ARG A 251 -19.36 -5.58 -8.68
N ARG A 252 -19.68 -5.79 -7.40
CA ARG A 252 -18.70 -5.69 -6.30
C ARG A 252 -17.49 -6.61 -6.48
N LYS A 253 -17.71 -7.83 -6.94
CA LYS A 253 -16.63 -8.77 -7.21
C LYS A 253 -15.76 -8.30 -8.37
N ALA A 254 -16.36 -7.79 -9.45
CA ALA A 254 -15.62 -7.19 -10.56
C ALA A 254 -14.79 -5.98 -10.10
N ILE A 255 -15.38 -5.08 -9.32
CA ILE A 255 -14.69 -3.92 -8.73
C ILE A 255 -13.50 -4.36 -7.88
N SER A 256 -13.64 -5.45 -7.10
CA SER A 256 -12.53 -5.99 -6.30
C SER A 256 -11.45 -6.70 -7.12
N ALA A 257 -11.81 -7.26 -8.27
CA ALA A 257 -10.90 -8.01 -9.13
C ALA A 257 -10.01 -7.12 -9.99
N LEU A 258 -10.56 -6.07 -10.61
CA LEU A 258 -9.84 -5.24 -11.58
C LEU A 258 -8.51 -4.66 -11.08
N PRO A 259 -8.41 -4.14 -9.83
CA PRO A 259 -7.13 -3.68 -9.27
C PRO A 259 -6.06 -4.76 -9.18
N GLN A 260 -6.45 -6.03 -9.02
CA GLN A 260 -5.52 -7.16 -8.98
C GLN A 260 -5.02 -7.57 -10.37
N ILE A 261 -5.78 -7.24 -11.42
CA ILE A 261 -5.43 -7.55 -12.81
C ILE A 261 -4.55 -6.45 -13.39
N ASN A 262 -4.98 -5.19 -13.29
CA ASN A 262 -4.24 -4.05 -13.79
C ASN A 262 -4.66 -2.77 -13.06
N MET A 263 -3.88 -2.38 -12.05
CA MET A 263 -4.14 -1.18 -11.26
C MET A 263 -4.09 0.11 -12.10
N ALA A 264 -3.20 0.19 -13.08
CA ALA A 264 -3.02 1.39 -13.89
C ALA A 264 -4.28 1.75 -14.72
N LYS A 265 -5.10 0.76 -15.10
CA LYS A 265 -6.36 0.98 -15.84
C LYS A 265 -7.57 1.34 -14.94
N VAL A 266 -7.49 1.08 -13.62
CA VAL A 266 -8.62 1.22 -12.69
C VAL A 266 -9.22 2.62 -12.69
N ALA A 267 -8.36 3.63 -12.69
CA ALA A 267 -8.79 5.01 -12.65
C ALA A 267 -9.68 5.39 -13.86
N VAL A 268 -9.28 5.01 -15.07
CA VAL A 268 -10.07 5.21 -16.30
C VAL A 268 -11.42 4.50 -16.23
N SER A 269 -11.42 3.23 -15.82
CA SER A 269 -12.63 2.42 -15.82
C SER A 269 -13.62 2.78 -14.71
N PHE A 270 -13.14 3.30 -13.58
CA PHE A 270 -14.00 3.67 -12.46
C PHE A 270 -14.55 5.09 -12.58
N GLY A 271 -13.83 5.99 -13.25
CA GLY A 271 -14.23 7.39 -13.45
C GLY A 271 -15.69 7.60 -13.87
N PRO A 272 -16.20 6.88 -14.88
CA PRO A 272 -17.61 6.99 -15.31
C PRO A 272 -18.67 6.64 -14.27
N PHE A 273 -18.29 5.90 -13.22
CA PHE A 273 -19.19 5.46 -12.15
C PHE A 273 -19.12 6.35 -10.90
N LEU A 274 -18.30 7.41 -10.90
CA LEU A 274 -18.19 8.35 -9.80
C LEU A 274 -19.34 9.37 -9.85
N ALA A 275 -20.54 8.90 -9.50
CA ALA A 275 -21.78 9.68 -9.45
C ALA A 275 -22.54 9.43 -8.15
N LEU A 276 -23.29 10.43 -7.69
CA LEU A 276 -24.04 10.37 -6.44
C LEU A 276 -25.04 9.20 -6.37
N ASP A 277 -25.63 8.85 -7.51
CA ASP A 277 -26.66 7.81 -7.63
C ASP A 277 -26.08 6.39 -7.83
N GLU A 278 -24.76 6.23 -7.83
CA GLU A 278 -24.12 4.94 -8.02
C GLU A 278 -24.19 4.08 -6.74
N PRO A 279 -24.92 2.94 -6.75
CA PRO A 279 -25.07 2.12 -5.54
C PRO A 279 -23.75 1.57 -4.99
N GLU A 280 -22.76 1.38 -5.87
CA GLU A 280 -21.44 0.87 -5.50
C GLU A 280 -20.37 1.97 -5.35
N LEU A 281 -20.80 3.23 -5.23
CA LEU A 281 -19.92 4.41 -5.19
C LEU A 281 -18.82 4.26 -4.14
N ARG A 282 -19.19 3.86 -2.92
CA ARG A 282 -18.23 3.63 -1.83
C ARG A 282 -17.17 2.60 -2.20
N THR A 283 -17.57 1.52 -2.88
CA THR A 283 -16.67 0.45 -3.30
C THR A 283 -15.67 0.99 -4.33
N PHE A 284 -16.14 1.71 -5.35
CA PHE A 284 -15.27 2.38 -6.33
C PHE A 284 -14.26 3.32 -5.67
N LEU A 285 -14.72 4.20 -4.78
CA LEU A 285 -13.87 5.16 -4.07
C LEU A 285 -12.83 4.46 -3.19
N THR A 286 -13.19 3.35 -2.53
CA THR A 286 -12.28 2.58 -1.67
C THR A 286 -11.08 2.05 -2.47
N TYR A 287 -11.31 1.55 -3.69
CA TYR A 287 -10.24 1.03 -4.53
C TYR A 287 -9.44 2.12 -5.24
N LEU A 288 -10.05 3.26 -5.56
CA LEU A 288 -9.29 4.45 -5.98
C LEU A 288 -8.37 4.97 -4.86
N ARG A 289 -8.79 4.81 -3.59
CA ARG A 289 -7.97 5.17 -2.42
C ARG A 289 -6.85 4.15 -2.17
N ALA A 290 -7.13 2.87 -2.32
CA ALA A 290 -6.23 1.77 -1.99
C ALA A 290 -5.19 1.48 -3.08
N SER A 291 -4.42 2.49 -3.50
CA SER A 291 -3.19 2.25 -4.26
C SER A 291 -2.11 1.78 -3.28
N PRO A 292 -1.82 0.46 -3.19
CA PRO A 292 -0.98 -0.07 -2.13
C PRO A 292 0.48 0.24 -2.48
N GLY A 293 1.12 1.05 -1.64
CA GLY A 293 2.58 1.14 -1.58
C GLY A 293 3.23 1.76 -2.81
N GLY A 294 3.33 3.10 -2.82
CA GLY A 294 4.56 3.86 -3.13
C GLY A 294 5.43 3.49 -4.35
N SER A 295 4.97 2.66 -5.29
CA SER A 295 5.66 2.42 -6.55
C SER A 295 5.17 3.45 -7.56
N VAL A 296 6.15 3.94 -8.31
CA VAL A 296 6.08 5.15 -9.11
C VAL A 296 5.28 4.95 -10.42
N GLU A 297 4.79 3.74 -10.66
CA GLU A 297 3.96 3.39 -11.82
C GLU A 297 2.47 3.78 -11.65
N ASN A 298 2.03 4.14 -10.43
CA ASN A 298 0.65 4.51 -10.14
C ASN A 298 0.47 6.03 -10.07
N PHE A 299 0.78 6.74 -11.14
CA PHE A 299 0.35 8.12 -11.24
C PHE A 299 -1.17 8.19 -11.23
N PRO A 300 -1.76 9.08 -10.42
CA PRO A 300 -3.19 9.25 -10.40
C PRO A 300 -3.66 9.75 -11.77
N ASP A 301 -4.42 8.92 -12.48
CA ASP A 301 -4.91 9.23 -13.82
C ASP A 301 -5.77 10.51 -13.81
N ALA A 302 -5.44 11.44 -14.71
CA ALA A 302 -6.17 12.69 -14.86
C ALA A 302 -7.66 12.48 -15.21
N GLY A 303 -8.01 11.34 -15.83
CA GLY A 303 -9.38 10.97 -16.18
C GLY A 303 -10.33 10.88 -14.99
N VAL A 304 -9.82 10.67 -13.77
CA VAL A 304 -10.62 10.62 -12.53
C VAL A 304 -10.93 12.02 -11.97
N LEU A 305 -10.14 13.04 -12.31
CA LEU A 305 -10.24 14.36 -11.69
C LEU A 305 -11.57 15.06 -11.97
N ALA A 306 -12.04 15.03 -13.22
CA ALA A 306 -13.29 15.70 -13.57
C ALA A 306 -14.53 15.04 -12.93
N PRO A 307 -14.69 13.69 -12.99
CA PRO A 307 -15.73 13.00 -12.23
C PRO A 307 -15.62 13.23 -10.71
N MET A 308 -14.43 13.15 -10.13
CA MET A 308 -14.23 13.41 -8.69
C MET A 308 -14.59 14.84 -8.29
N HIS A 309 -14.21 15.84 -9.09
CA HIS A 309 -14.56 17.23 -8.81
C HIS A 309 -16.08 17.44 -8.77
N ARG A 310 -16.78 16.86 -9.76
CA ARG A 310 -18.25 16.87 -9.81
C ARG A 310 -18.82 16.21 -8.56
N LEU A 311 -18.37 14.99 -8.25
CA LEU A 311 -18.88 14.22 -7.11
C LEU A 311 -18.66 14.92 -5.76
N VAL A 312 -17.48 15.54 -5.54
CA VAL A 312 -17.19 16.30 -4.31
C VAL A 312 -18.17 17.48 -4.17
N SER A 313 -18.49 18.15 -5.27
CA SER A 313 -19.43 19.27 -5.29
C SER A 313 -20.87 18.79 -5.04
N GLU A 314 -21.30 17.74 -5.75
CA GLU A 314 -22.64 17.13 -5.59
C GLU A 314 -22.88 16.62 -4.16
N ILE A 315 -21.90 15.96 -3.55
CA ILE A 315 -22.02 15.50 -2.15
C ILE A 315 -22.12 16.70 -1.20
N SER A 316 -21.30 17.73 -1.39
CA SER A 316 -21.36 18.95 -0.57
C SER A 316 -22.73 19.64 -0.65
N GLU A 317 -23.29 19.77 -1.85
CA GLU A 317 -24.63 20.32 -2.09
C GLU A 317 -25.71 19.42 -1.48
N HIS A 318 -25.61 18.10 -1.66
CA HIS A 318 -26.55 17.14 -1.11
C HIS A 318 -26.64 17.21 0.42
N HIS A 319 -25.50 17.39 1.12
CA HIS A 319 -25.47 17.64 2.56
C HIS A 319 -26.17 18.94 2.96
N ALA A 320 -26.01 19.99 2.17
CA ALA A 320 -26.66 21.28 2.43
C ALA A 320 -28.18 21.18 2.34
N GLU A 321 -28.68 20.37 1.41
CA GLU A 321 -30.12 20.17 1.17
C GLU A 321 -30.76 19.15 2.13
N HIS A 322 -30.11 18.00 2.38
CA HIS A 322 -30.72 16.84 3.05
C HIS A 322 -30.26 16.64 4.51
N GLY A 323 -29.33 17.48 4.98
CA GLY A 323 -28.94 17.55 6.38
C GLY A 323 -27.86 16.54 6.82
N ARG A 324 -27.60 16.53 8.13
CA ARG A 324 -26.33 16.09 8.75
C ARG A 324 -25.98 14.60 8.61
N GLN A 325 -26.92 13.76 8.20
CA GLN A 325 -26.77 12.30 8.15
C GLN A 325 -26.77 11.74 6.73
N ALA A 326 -26.94 12.56 5.70
CA ALA A 326 -26.91 12.08 4.33
C ALA A 326 -25.52 11.51 3.99
N MET A 327 -25.45 10.31 3.42
CA MET A 327 -24.25 9.77 2.75
C MET A 327 -22.94 9.82 3.57
N GLN A 328 -22.97 9.51 4.87
CA GLN A 328 -21.80 9.64 5.75
C GLN A 328 -20.61 8.79 5.30
N ASP A 329 -20.85 7.55 4.89
CA ASP A 329 -19.81 6.61 4.48
C ASP A 329 -19.18 7.01 3.13
N GLU A 330 -20.01 7.41 2.16
CA GLU A 330 -19.59 7.90 0.85
C GLU A 330 -18.80 9.21 0.98
N SER A 331 -19.23 10.08 1.90
CA SER A 331 -18.56 11.34 2.19
C SER A 331 -17.14 11.14 2.73
N SER A 332 -16.97 10.18 3.65
CA SER A 332 -15.63 9.84 4.14
C SER A 332 -14.77 9.23 3.03
N ALA A 333 -15.37 8.42 2.15
CA ALA A 333 -14.66 7.80 1.04
C ALA A 333 -14.22 8.84 0.00
N VAL A 334 -15.10 9.77 -0.41
CA VAL A 334 -14.78 10.78 -1.43
C VAL A 334 -13.72 11.75 -0.95
N LEU A 335 -13.77 12.17 0.31
CA LEU A 335 -12.77 13.04 0.92
C LEU A 335 -11.42 12.32 1.04
N GLY A 336 -11.42 11.03 1.41
CA GLY A 336 -10.21 10.20 1.43
C GLY A 336 -9.59 10.06 0.04
N THR A 337 -10.40 9.86 -1.00
CA THR A 337 -9.93 9.81 -2.39
C THR A 337 -9.41 11.17 -2.85
N ALA A 338 -10.07 12.28 -2.51
CA ALA A 338 -9.61 13.63 -2.84
C ALA A 338 -8.24 13.97 -2.21
N GLN A 339 -7.93 13.43 -1.02
CA GLN A 339 -6.60 13.54 -0.42
C GLN A 339 -5.52 12.78 -1.21
N ASN A 340 -5.87 11.64 -1.80
CA ASN A 340 -4.96 10.85 -2.63
C ASN A 340 -4.80 11.41 -4.05
N TYR A 341 -5.78 12.18 -4.53
CA TYR A 341 -5.76 12.87 -5.82
C TYR A 341 -5.74 14.40 -5.63
N PRO A 342 -4.76 14.98 -4.91
CA PRO A 342 -4.83 16.38 -4.50
C PRO A 342 -4.85 17.32 -5.72
N HIS A 343 -5.94 18.06 -5.92
CA HIS A 343 -6.10 18.94 -7.08
C HIS A 343 -6.74 20.30 -6.71
N PRO A 344 -6.28 21.44 -7.27
CA PRO A 344 -6.83 22.77 -6.99
C PRO A 344 -8.34 22.88 -7.14
N ARG A 345 -8.91 22.20 -8.15
CA ARG A 345 -10.36 22.20 -8.42
C ARG A 345 -11.20 21.67 -7.25
N PHE A 346 -10.66 20.83 -6.38
CA PHE A 346 -11.42 20.32 -5.23
C PHE A 346 -11.53 21.35 -4.10
N VAL A 347 -10.63 22.33 -4.06
CA VAL A 347 -10.50 23.26 -2.94
C VAL A 347 -11.79 24.04 -2.66
N PRO A 348 -12.47 24.67 -3.64
CA PRO A 348 -13.68 25.44 -3.35
C PRO A 348 -14.79 24.59 -2.71
N ALA A 349 -15.09 23.42 -3.27
CA ALA A 349 -16.13 22.55 -2.74
C ALA A 349 -15.77 22.02 -1.35
N VAL A 350 -14.52 21.59 -1.13
CA VAL A 350 -14.07 21.13 0.20
C VAL A 350 -14.04 22.29 1.21
N TYR A 351 -13.68 23.49 0.78
CA TYR A 351 -13.70 24.70 1.59
C TYR A 351 -15.11 25.02 2.09
N ASP A 352 -16.08 25.06 1.18
CA ASP A 352 -17.48 25.32 1.53
C ASP A 352 -18.01 24.22 2.46
N TRP A 353 -17.68 22.96 2.16
CA TRP A 353 -18.04 21.81 2.97
C TRP A 353 -17.43 21.87 4.38
N ALA A 354 -16.20 22.33 4.52
CA ALA A 354 -15.49 22.41 5.79
C ALA A 354 -15.98 23.54 6.70
N LEU A 355 -16.37 24.69 6.13
CA LEU A 355 -16.60 25.93 6.89
C LEU A 355 -18.06 26.39 6.94
N ASN A 356 -18.85 26.05 5.93
CA ASN A 356 -20.28 26.38 5.87
C ASN A 356 -21.15 25.22 6.35
N GLY A 357 -20.56 24.03 6.49
CA GLY A 357 -21.22 22.82 6.92
C GLY A 357 -21.53 22.74 8.41
N ASN A 358 -22.78 22.40 8.74
CA ASN A 358 -23.22 21.98 10.09
C ASN A 358 -23.38 20.45 10.20
N HIS A 359 -22.54 19.66 9.50
CA HIS A 359 -22.69 18.21 9.37
C HIS A 359 -21.53 17.46 10.05
N VAL A 360 -21.72 16.15 10.28
CA VAL A 360 -20.71 15.34 10.99
C VAL A 360 -19.40 15.23 10.21
N THR A 361 -19.48 15.29 8.87
CA THR A 361 -18.32 15.18 7.98
C THR A 361 -17.57 16.50 7.79
N SER A 362 -17.99 17.62 8.40
CA SER A 362 -17.32 18.93 8.20
C SER A 362 -15.91 18.91 8.77
N ASN A 363 -15.69 18.14 9.84
CA ASN A 363 -14.37 17.96 10.43
C ASN A 363 -13.46 17.13 9.52
N GLN A 364 -14.01 16.16 8.81
CA GLN A 364 -13.29 15.40 7.79
C GLN A 364 -12.95 16.30 6.60
N ALA A 365 -13.90 17.11 6.13
CA ALA A 365 -13.68 18.09 5.07
C ALA A 365 -12.60 19.12 5.47
N LEU A 366 -12.63 19.61 6.71
CA LEU A 366 -11.57 20.49 7.25
C LEU A 366 -10.22 19.79 7.28
N SER A 367 -10.15 18.55 7.76
CA SER A 367 -8.91 17.77 7.73
C SER A 367 -8.39 17.57 6.30
N THR A 368 -9.28 17.35 5.33
CA THR A 368 -8.92 17.28 3.91
C THR A 368 -8.42 18.62 3.39
N LEU A 369 -9.10 19.72 3.69
CA LEU A 369 -8.65 21.06 3.29
C LEU A 369 -7.26 21.38 3.84
N GLN A 370 -7.03 21.09 5.12
CA GLN A 370 -5.73 21.25 5.77
C GLN A 370 -4.66 20.32 5.16
N SER A 371 -5.03 19.11 4.74
CA SER A 371 -4.10 18.20 4.05
C SER A 371 -3.70 18.74 2.66
N LEU A 372 -4.69 19.17 1.88
CA LEU A 372 -4.50 19.73 0.53
C LEU A 372 -3.63 20.99 0.55
N THR A 373 -3.91 21.91 1.48
CA THR A 373 -3.27 23.24 1.56
C THR A 373 -2.04 23.27 2.46
N SER A 374 -1.95 22.36 3.44
CA SER A 374 -1.02 22.42 4.59
C SER A 374 -1.18 23.62 5.52
N LEU A 375 -2.24 24.41 5.33
CA LEU A 375 -2.65 25.41 6.31
C LEU A 375 -3.22 24.69 7.54
N ARG A 376 -2.90 25.19 8.73
CA ARG A 376 -3.29 24.59 10.02
C ARG A 376 -4.34 25.41 10.75
N TYR A 377 -5.14 26.16 10.00
CA TYR A 377 -6.24 26.94 10.56
C TYR A 377 -7.37 26.03 11.00
N ASP A 378 -7.86 26.21 12.22
CA ASP A 378 -9.08 25.54 12.68
C ASP A 378 -10.34 26.17 12.04
N ARG A 379 -11.53 25.63 12.37
CA ARG A 379 -12.79 26.21 11.87
C ARG A 379 -13.10 27.57 12.48
N ALA A 380 -12.64 27.85 13.70
CA ALA A 380 -12.88 29.12 14.39
C ALA A 380 -12.11 30.27 13.70
N GLN A 381 -10.99 29.98 13.07
CA GLN A 381 -10.20 30.89 12.24
C GLN A 381 -10.81 31.10 10.83
N ARG A 382 -12.13 31.23 10.76
CA ARG A 382 -12.88 31.35 9.49
C ARG A 382 -12.42 32.54 8.64
N ASP A 383 -12.07 33.66 9.28
CA ASP A 383 -11.61 34.86 8.58
C ASP A 383 -10.23 34.64 7.90
N SER A 384 -9.35 33.85 8.52
CA SER A 384 -8.06 33.48 7.91
C SER A 384 -8.26 32.58 6.69
N TRP A 385 -9.21 31.64 6.78
CA TRP A 385 -9.61 30.81 5.65
C TRP A 385 -10.23 31.62 4.51
N HIS A 386 -11.17 32.52 4.82
CA HIS A 386 -11.80 33.42 3.84
C HIS A 386 -10.76 34.27 3.12
N LYS A 387 -9.88 34.93 3.87
CA LYS A 387 -8.83 35.77 3.29
C LYS A 387 -7.93 35.00 2.34
N TRP A 388 -7.42 33.85 2.75
CA TRP A 388 -6.59 33.02 1.88
C TRP A 388 -7.33 32.57 0.62
N MET A 389 -8.61 32.16 0.77
CA MET A 389 -9.41 31.73 -0.37
C MET A 389 -9.68 32.89 -1.33
N GLU A 390 -9.98 34.08 -0.84
CA GLU A 390 -10.16 35.29 -1.65
C GLU A 390 -8.88 35.62 -2.45
N ASP A 391 -7.72 35.61 -1.78
CA ASP A 391 -6.42 35.90 -2.40
C ASP A 391 -6.02 34.83 -3.44
N SER A 392 -6.37 33.55 -3.20
CA SER A 392 -5.85 32.42 -3.97
C SER A 392 -6.81 31.89 -5.04
N ARG A 393 -8.11 32.13 -4.93
CA ARG A 393 -9.15 31.49 -5.77
C ARG A 393 -8.93 31.72 -7.26
N THR A 394 -8.70 32.96 -7.67
CA THR A 394 -8.51 33.31 -9.09
C THR A 394 -7.31 32.59 -9.68
N VAL A 395 -6.23 32.47 -8.90
CA VAL A 395 -5.01 31.77 -9.30
C VAL A 395 -5.23 30.25 -9.35
N LEU A 396 -5.86 29.67 -8.34
CA LEU A 396 -6.07 28.21 -8.28
C LEU A 396 -7.03 27.68 -9.35
N LEU A 397 -7.98 28.50 -9.80
CA LEU A 397 -9.03 28.12 -10.74
C LEU A 397 -8.78 28.61 -12.18
N ALA A 398 -7.66 29.29 -12.43
CA ALA A 398 -7.27 29.67 -13.78
C ALA A 398 -7.00 28.44 -14.66
N ASP A 399 -7.38 28.53 -15.94
CA ASP A 399 -7.24 27.44 -16.91
C ASP A 399 -5.86 27.49 -17.59
N TYR A 400 -4.83 27.06 -16.84
CA TYR A 400 -3.47 27.02 -17.36
C TYR A 400 -3.30 25.89 -18.38
N ASP A 401 -3.21 26.24 -19.67
CA ASP A 401 -2.79 25.28 -20.69
C ASP A 401 -1.26 25.10 -20.67
N LEU A 402 -0.81 24.14 -19.86
CA LEU A 402 0.61 23.80 -19.68
C LEU A 402 1.28 23.24 -20.95
N THR A 403 0.51 22.91 -21.99
CA THR A 403 1.05 22.47 -23.28
C THR A 403 1.53 23.64 -24.15
N THR A 404 1.04 24.85 -23.88
CA THR A 404 1.40 26.08 -24.60
C THR A 404 2.42 26.91 -23.83
N ASP A 405 3.20 27.72 -24.56
CA ASP A 405 4.17 28.63 -23.93
C ASP A 405 3.51 29.73 -23.09
N ALA A 406 2.38 30.26 -23.58
CA ALA A 406 1.58 31.26 -22.86
C ALA A 406 1.05 30.70 -21.54
N GLY A 407 0.37 29.55 -21.56
CA GLY A 407 -0.18 28.94 -20.35
C GLY A 407 0.89 28.54 -19.32
N ARG A 408 2.06 28.07 -19.78
CA ARG A 408 3.22 27.86 -18.89
C ARG A 408 3.74 29.14 -18.27
N THR A 409 3.86 30.21 -19.07
CA THR A 409 4.33 31.51 -18.59
C THR A 409 3.39 32.09 -17.54
N ASP A 410 2.08 32.05 -17.79
CA ASP A 410 1.06 32.49 -16.84
C ASP A 410 1.12 31.67 -15.55
N TRP A 411 1.32 30.35 -15.66
CA TRP A 411 1.51 29.48 -14.50
C TRP A 411 2.79 29.85 -13.72
N PHE A 412 3.92 30.11 -14.40
CA PHE A 412 5.17 30.47 -13.72
C PHE A 412 5.05 31.77 -12.93
N VAL A 413 4.37 32.77 -13.50
CA VAL A 413 4.09 34.04 -12.83
C VAL A 413 3.22 33.79 -11.61
N ALA A 414 2.10 33.09 -11.79
CA ALA A 414 1.15 32.81 -10.72
C ALA A 414 1.78 32.01 -9.57
N TRP A 415 2.57 30.97 -9.88
CA TRP A 415 3.28 30.19 -8.88
C TRP A 415 4.28 31.04 -8.10
N HIS A 416 5.09 31.84 -8.80
CA HIS A 416 6.13 32.66 -8.17
C HIS A 416 5.57 33.74 -7.23
N SER A 417 4.42 34.33 -7.59
CA SER A 417 3.77 35.38 -6.78
C SER A 417 2.87 34.85 -5.66
N SER A 418 2.63 33.54 -5.59
CA SER A 418 1.70 32.93 -4.64
C SER A 418 2.36 32.56 -3.31
N ASP A 419 1.54 32.41 -2.26
CA ASP A 419 1.98 31.82 -1.00
C ASP A 419 2.29 30.31 -1.12
N ALA A 420 2.90 29.74 -0.09
CA ALA A 420 3.35 28.35 -0.09
C ALA A 420 2.21 27.30 -0.22
N ALA A 421 1.01 27.59 0.30
CA ALA A 421 -0.14 26.69 0.18
C ALA A 421 -0.67 26.68 -1.25
N THR A 422 -0.76 27.86 -1.87
CA THR A 422 -1.19 28.02 -3.26
C THR A 422 -0.15 27.46 -4.24
N GLN A 423 1.14 27.70 -4.01
CA GLN A 423 2.24 27.10 -4.77
C GLN A 423 2.19 25.56 -4.79
N ARG A 424 1.89 24.95 -3.64
CA ARG A 424 1.76 23.49 -3.52
C ARG A 424 0.63 22.94 -4.38
N LEU A 425 -0.53 23.61 -4.36
CA LEU A 425 -1.69 23.20 -5.14
C LEU A 425 -1.44 23.39 -6.65
N LEU A 426 -0.87 24.53 -7.05
CA LEU A 426 -0.51 24.79 -8.45
C LEU A 426 0.46 23.75 -9.02
N MET A 427 1.40 23.25 -8.20
CA MET A 427 2.33 22.20 -8.61
C MET A 427 1.62 20.89 -8.99
N ARG A 428 0.44 20.62 -8.42
CA ARG A 428 -0.33 19.42 -8.76
C ARG A 428 -0.79 19.42 -10.21
N LEU A 429 -1.03 20.57 -10.83
CA LEU A 429 -1.40 20.65 -12.25
C LEU A 429 -0.34 19.98 -13.16
N TRP A 430 0.95 20.12 -12.83
CA TRP A 430 2.02 19.46 -13.57
C TRP A 430 2.05 17.95 -13.39
N LEU A 431 1.72 17.45 -12.20
CA LEU A 431 1.70 16.01 -11.92
C LEU A 431 0.57 15.28 -12.63
N PHE A 432 -0.55 15.99 -12.89
CA PHE A 432 -1.71 15.47 -13.62
C PHE A 432 -1.67 15.76 -15.12
N ASN A 433 -0.73 16.56 -15.60
CA ASN A 433 -0.56 16.76 -17.04
C ASN A 433 -0.10 15.43 -17.67
N ALA A 434 -0.77 14.96 -18.73
CA ALA A 434 -0.39 13.72 -19.40
C ALA A 434 0.98 13.83 -20.10
N ASN A 435 1.25 14.98 -20.72
CA ASN A 435 2.45 15.20 -21.53
C ASN A 435 3.31 16.31 -20.94
N VAL A 436 4.52 15.95 -20.49
CA VAL A 436 5.48 16.90 -19.94
C VAL A 436 6.31 17.51 -21.09
N PRO A 437 6.25 18.83 -21.33
CA PRO A 437 7.09 19.50 -22.32
C PRO A 437 8.52 19.72 -21.78
N GLU A 438 9.29 18.63 -21.65
CA GLU A 438 10.61 18.63 -20.99
C GLU A 438 11.60 19.64 -21.58
N GLU A 439 11.67 19.73 -22.91
CA GLU A 439 12.61 20.63 -23.59
C GLU A 439 12.29 22.11 -23.31
N ASP A 440 11.01 22.46 -23.28
CA ASP A 440 10.58 23.84 -22.98
C ASP A 440 10.79 24.18 -21.50
N LEU A 441 10.56 23.23 -20.59
CA LEU A 441 10.88 23.39 -19.18
C LEU A 441 12.39 23.59 -18.96
N LEU A 442 13.24 22.85 -19.67
CA LEU A 442 14.70 23.01 -19.59
C LEU A 442 15.18 24.36 -20.15
N LYS A 443 14.56 24.85 -21.22
CA LYS A 443 14.80 26.21 -21.74
C LYS A 443 14.40 27.26 -20.72
N ALA A 444 13.19 27.14 -20.16
CA ALA A 444 12.68 28.05 -19.12
C ALA A 444 13.56 28.06 -17.86
N ALA A 445 14.06 26.90 -17.42
CA ALA A 445 14.98 26.78 -16.29
C ALA A 445 16.39 27.36 -16.56
N SER A 446 16.71 27.65 -17.83
CA SER A 446 17.97 28.29 -18.25
C SER A 446 17.77 29.77 -18.63
N ASN A 447 16.58 30.34 -18.40
CA ASN A 447 16.22 31.70 -18.81
C ASN A 447 16.86 32.76 -17.88
N THR A 448 16.84 34.02 -18.30
CA THR A 448 17.37 35.16 -17.52
C THR A 448 16.35 35.74 -16.55
N ARG A 449 15.05 35.52 -16.77
CA ARG A 449 13.99 35.99 -15.88
C ARG A 449 13.89 35.11 -14.64
N VAL A 450 14.27 35.65 -13.48
CA VAL A 450 14.34 34.92 -12.19
C VAL A 450 13.06 34.15 -11.87
N ALA A 451 11.88 34.78 -11.99
CA ALA A 451 10.60 34.14 -11.69
C ALA A 451 10.35 32.89 -12.56
N THR A 452 10.56 32.99 -13.87
CA THR A 452 10.43 31.86 -14.80
C THR A 452 11.44 30.76 -14.50
N THR A 453 12.69 31.15 -14.25
CA THR A 453 13.80 30.23 -14.01
C THR A 453 13.59 29.38 -12.76
N GLU A 454 13.27 30.01 -11.63
CA GLU A 454 13.09 29.29 -10.36
C GLU A 454 11.82 28.44 -10.36
N SER A 455 10.71 28.92 -10.93
CA SER A 455 9.49 28.14 -11.10
C SER A 455 9.74 26.89 -11.97
N ALA A 456 10.42 27.04 -13.11
CA ALA A 456 10.73 25.92 -14.00
C ALA A 456 11.67 24.89 -13.36
N LYS A 457 12.71 25.34 -12.63
CA LYS A 457 13.57 24.44 -11.85
C LYS A 457 12.78 23.67 -10.79
N ARG A 458 11.84 24.32 -10.12
CA ARG A 458 11.00 23.68 -9.11
C ARG A 458 10.07 22.63 -9.73
N VAL A 459 9.45 22.93 -10.88
CA VAL A 459 8.63 21.97 -11.65
C VAL A 459 9.46 20.75 -12.06
N LEU A 460 10.64 20.96 -12.64
CA LEU A 460 11.53 19.87 -13.03
C LEU A 460 11.97 19.02 -11.83
N SER A 461 12.23 19.65 -10.68
CA SER A 461 12.59 18.95 -9.45
C SER A 461 11.45 18.07 -8.93
N GLU A 462 10.24 18.60 -8.91
CA GLU A 462 9.05 17.84 -8.50
C GLU A 462 8.78 16.68 -9.48
N LEU A 463 8.80 16.94 -10.79
CA LEU A 463 8.62 15.90 -11.80
C LEU A 463 9.71 14.82 -11.73
N TRP A 464 10.96 15.16 -11.36
CA TRP A 464 11.99 14.16 -11.08
C TRP A 464 11.64 13.36 -9.82
N LEU A 465 11.26 14.01 -8.72
CA LEU A 465 10.91 13.33 -7.46
C LEU A 465 9.84 12.24 -7.67
N HIS A 466 8.88 12.51 -8.56
CA HIS A 466 7.85 11.53 -8.91
C HIS A 466 8.24 10.63 -10.10
N GLU A 467 9.44 10.73 -10.69
CA GLU A 467 9.91 9.98 -11.87
C GLU A 467 9.07 10.20 -13.16
N ARG A 468 8.45 11.38 -13.31
CA ARG A 468 7.80 11.81 -14.55
C ARG A 468 8.78 12.19 -15.67
N LEU A 469 10.06 12.37 -15.34
CA LEU A 469 11.08 12.83 -16.29
C LEU A 469 11.82 11.67 -16.96
N SER A 470 12.02 11.79 -18.26
CA SER A 470 12.82 10.88 -19.05
C SER A 470 14.28 10.85 -18.58
N PRO A 471 15.00 9.71 -18.73
CA PRO A 471 16.44 9.64 -18.47
C PRO A 471 17.23 10.73 -19.22
N ARG A 472 16.81 11.08 -20.44
CA ARG A 472 17.42 12.15 -21.24
C ARG A 472 17.28 13.51 -20.57
N CYS A 473 16.08 13.86 -20.10
CA CYS A 473 15.85 15.14 -19.41
C CYS A 473 16.64 15.21 -18.09
N ARG A 474 16.61 14.15 -17.27
CA ARG A 474 17.39 14.07 -16.02
C ARG A 474 18.89 14.25 -16.27
N LYS A 475 19.45 13.60 -17.29
CA LYS A 475 20.82 13.87 -17.74
C LYS A 475 21.05 15.34 -18.07
N GLN A 476 20.16 15.97 -18.84
CA GLN A 476 20.31 17.38 -19.22
C GLN A 476 20.24 18.34 -18.02
N ILE A 477 19.40 18.05 -17.01
CA ILE A 477 19.37 18.81 -15.75
C ILE A 477 20.75 18.76 -15.09
N VAL A 478 21.33 17.55 -14.95
CA VAL A 478 22.65 17.39 -14.35
C VAL A 478 23.71 18.14 -15.15
N VAL A 479 23.75 17.97 -16.47
CA VAL A 479 24.74 18.63 -17.33
C VAL A 479 24.67 20.16 -17.24
N LYS A 480 23.46 20.72 -17.19
CA LYS A 480 23.25 22.18 -17.18
C LYS A 480 23.48 22.80 -15.80
N PHE A 481 23.08 22.12 -14.73
CA PHE A 481 22.97 22.73 -13.41
C PHE A 481 23.88 22.12 -12.33
N LEU A 482 24.59 21.03 -12.63
CA LEU A 482 25.65 20.52 -11.76
C LEU A 482 26.99 21.01 -12.25
N MET A 483 27.57 22.00 -11.56
CA MET A 483 28.92 22.45 -11.87
C MET A 483 29.95 21.64 -11.09
N LEU A 484 30.88 21.00 -11.79
CA LEU A 484 32.01 20.32 -11.20
C LEU A 484 33.25 21.21 -11.27
N LYS A 485 33.97 21.37 -10.16
CA LYS A 485 35.20 22.15 -10.09
C LYS A 485 36.31 21.35 -9.43
N ARG A 486 37.52 21.43 -9.99
CA ARG A 486 38.74 20.99 -9.32
C ARG A 486 39.08 21.99 -8.22
N VAL A 487 39.28 21.47 -7.01
CA VAL A 487 39.69 22.26 -5.84
C VAL A 487 40.86 21.57 -5.16
N GLN A 488 41.75 22.38 -4.58
CA GLN A 488 42.86 21.89 -3.78
C GLN A 488 42.56 22.04 -2.29
N GLN A 489 42.83 20.98 -1.53
CA GLN A 489 42.84 20.98 -0.07
C GLN A 489 44.28 20.75 0.42
N THR A 490 44.72 21.51 1.43
CA THR A 490 45.99 21.26 2.14
C THR A 490 45.70 20.67 3.51
N SER A 491 46.52 19.70 3.90
CA SER A 491 46.57 19.24 5.29
C SER A 491 47.38 20.22 6.15
N ARG A 492 47.00 20.42 7.42
CA ARG A 492 47.76 21.22 8.40
C ARG A 492 49.16 20.64 8.67
N THR A 493 49.42 19.40 8.27
CA THR A 493 50.71 18.72 8.46
C THR A 493 51.36 18.38 7.10
N LYS A 494 52.40 19.14 6.73
CA LYS A 494 53.45 18.93 5.70
C LYS A 494 53.04 18.49 4.27
N ASN A 495 53.47 19.27 3.27
CA ASN A 495 53.74 18.99 1.83
C ASN A 495 52.75 18.20 0.95
N TYR A 496 51.69 17.59 1.47
CA TYR A 496 50.71 16.86 0.67
C TYR A 496 49.57 17.77 0.19
N ARG A 497 49.39 17.85 -1.14
CA ARG A 497 48.24 18.50 -1.78
C ARG A 497 47.19 17.44 -2.14
N HIS A 498 45.97 17.60 -1.65
CA HIS A 498 44.84 16.75 -2.02
C HIS A 498 44.01 17.46 -3.07
N LEU A 499 43.90 16.88 -4.27
CA LEU A 499 42.98 17.37 -5.28
C LEU A 499 41.62 16.71 -5.10
N ARG A 500 40.55 17.49 -5.22
CA ARG A 500 39.17 17.04 -5.12
C ARG A 500 38.35 17.59 -6.28
N ILE A 501 37.29 16.87 -6.64
CA ILE A 501 36.21 17.39 -7.47
C ILE A 501 35.05 17.78 -6.56
N ALA A 502 34.87 19.08 -6.38
CA ALA A 502 33.73 19.65 -5.68
C ALA A 502 32.58 19.84 -6.67
N ALA A 503 31.38 19.42 -6.26
CA ALA A 503 30.17 19.63 -7.02
C ALA A 503 29.37 20.79 -6.41
N ASN A 504 28.92 21.70 -7.27
CA ASN A 504 28.15 22.89 -6.89
C ASN A 504 26.81 22.88 -7.63
N PRO A 505 25.71 22.55 -6.94
CA PRO A 505 24.40 22.46 -7.56
C PRO A 505 23.77 23.85 -7.73
N GLN A 506 23.30 24.16 -8.94
CA GLN A 506 22.49 25.35 -9.26
C GLN A 506 21.00 25.01 -9.45
N PHE A 507 20.62 23.82 -9.01
CA PHE A 507 19.30 23.23 -9.16
C PHE A 507 18.86 22.57 -7.85
N PRO A 508 17.58 22.68 -7.46
CA PRO A 508 17.05 22.07 -6.25
C PRO A 508 16.85 20.56 -6.46
N PHE A 509 17.92 19.76 -6.45
CA PHE A 509 17.84 18.32 -6.63
C PHE A 509 16.97 17.64 -5.54
N PRO A 510 16.01 16.76 -5.91
CA PRO A 510 15.14 16.08 -4.95
C PRO A 510 15.85 14.91 -4.25
N GLU A 511 15.31 14.41 -3.14
CA GLU A 511 15.92 13.34 -2.32
C GLU A 511 16.14 12.02 -3.06
N GLY A 512 15.33 11.73 -4.09
CA GLY A 512 15.43 10.56 -4.96
C GLY A 512 16.45 10.67 -6.10
N SER A 513 17.18 11.78 -6.25
CA SER A 513 18.14 11.99 -7.35
C SER A 513 19.50 11.30 -7.10
N TRP A 514 19.47 9.97 -6.98
CA TRP A 514 20.67 9.16 -6.72
C TRP A 514 21.51 8.94 -7.96
N VAL A 515 22.83 9.14 -7.82
CA VAL A 515 23.79 8.92 -8.89
C VAL A 515 25.02 8.17 -8.39
N GLN A 516 25.69 7.48 -9.31
CA GLN A 516 26.96 6.81 -9.09
C GLN A 516 28.08 7.61 -9.75
N PRO A 517 29.07 8.13 -8.99
CA PRO A 517 30.24 8.75 -9.56
C PRO A 517 31.30 7.71 -9.93
N GLN A 518 32.08 8.05 -10.94
CA GLN A 518 33.38 7.47 -11.24
C GLN A 518 34.36 8.61 -11.48
N CYS A 519 35.58 8.47 -10.97
CA CYS A 519 36.61 9.48 -11.13
C CYS A 519 37.95 8.80 -11.41
N ALA A 520 38.71 9.35 -12.35
CA ALA A 520 40.05 8.91 -12.67
C ALA A 520 40.98 10.12 -12.84
N TRP A 521 42.19 9.98 -12.31
CA TRP A 521 43.23 11.00 -12.36
C TRP A 521 44.44 10.42 -13.07
N SER A 522 45.13 11.24 -13.87
CA SER A 522 46.35 10.81 -14.55
C SER A 522 47.33 11.96 -14.72
N LEU A 523 48.63 11.65 -14.66
CA LEU A 523 49.68 12.56 -15.09
C LEU A 523 49.75 12.57 -16.62
N VAL A 524 50.14 13.70 -17.22
CA VAL A 524 49.99 14.04 -18.65
C VAL A 524 50.37 12.94 -19.65
N ALA A 525 51.28 12.03 -19.29
CA ALA A 525 51.74 10.93 -20.16
C ALA A 525 50.66 9.88 -20.50
N THR A 526 49.54 9.80 -19.76
CA THR A 526 48.49 8.80 -20.03
C THR A 526 47.09 9.41 -19.88
N PRO A 527 46.12 9.06 -20.75
CA PRO A 527 44.72 9.45 -20.53
C PRO A 527 44.15 8.71 -19.30
N PRO A 528 43.41 9.40 -18.42
CA PRO A 528 42.79 8.77 -17.26
C PRO A 528 41.76 7.71 -17.69
N LYS A 529 41.81 6.53 -17.08
CA LYS A 529 40.86 5.42 -17.32
C LYS A 529 39.95 5.28 -16.11
N LEU A 530 38.63 5.32 -16.35
CA LEU A 530 37.62 5.15 -15.30
C LEU A 530 37.66 3.71 -14.77
N GLY A 531 37.67 3.59 -13.44
CA GLY A 531 37.53 2.33 -12.72
C GLY A 531 36.09 2.08 -12.26
N ASN A 532 35.94 1.18 -11.29
CA ASN A 532 34.65 0.92 -10.66
C ASN A 532 34.13 2.15 -9.91
N SER A 533 32.80 2.27 -9.81
CA SER A 533 32.19 3.33 -9.00
C SER A 533 32.46 3.10 -7.52
N TYR A 534 32.60 4.19 -6.75
CA TYR A 534 32.86 4.16 -5.31
C TYR A 534 31.58 4.15 -4.45
N GLY A 535 30.40 4.02 -5.06
CA GLY A 535 29.10 4.00 -4.37
C GLY A 535 28.04 4.84 -5.07
N ALA A 536 26.90 5.06 -4.43
CA ALA A 536 25.87 6.00 -4.90
C ALA A 536 25.65 7.10 -3.87
N PHE A 537 25.35 8.32 -4.31
CA PHE A 537 24.98 9.43 -3.44
C PHE A 537 23.81 10.22 -4.04
N SER A 538 23.06 10.94 -3.19
CA SER A 538 21.95 11.80 -3.62
C SER A 538 22.46 13.17 -4.06
N LEU A 539 21.96 13.67 -5.20
CA LEU A 539 22.34 15.00 -5.68
C LEU A 539 21.82 16.14 -4.77
N LYS A 540 20.84 15.87 -3.90
CA LYS A 540 20.30 16.82 -2.90
C LYS A 540 21.35 17.28 -1.88
N ASP A 541 22.25 16.38 -1.47
CA ASP A 541 23.22 16.61 -0.39
C ASP A 541 24.62 17.02 -0.92
N VAL A 542 24.70 17.38 -2.20
CA VAL A 542 25.95 17.53 -2.95
C VAL A 542 26.88 18.62 -2.44
N SER A 543 26.38 19.63 -1.74
CA SER A 543 27.23 20.65 -1.12
C SER A 543 28.24 20.07 -0.11
N LYS A 544 28.12 18.77 0.22
CA LYS A 544 29.02 18.02 1.12
C LYS A 544 29.74 16.85 0.43
N VAL A 545 29.56 16.63 -0.88
CA VAL A 545 30.02 15.41 -1.56
C VAL A 545 31.22 15.70 -2.47
N VAL A 546 32.32 14.98 -2.21
CA VAL A 546 33.50 14.92 -3.07
C VAL A 546 33.29 13.82 -4.11
N VAL A 547 33.22 14.19 -5.39
CA VAL A 547 32.92 13.27 -6.50
C VAL A 547 34.16 12.42 -6.88
N GLY A 548 35.33 12.84 -6.44
CA GLY A 548 36.57 12.09 -6.53
C GLY A 548 37.73 12.83 -5.88
N SER A 549 38.71 12.09 -5.40
CA SER A 549 39.90 12.62 -4.74
C SER A 549 41.17 12.00 -5.29
N TRP A 550 42.26 12.77 -5.28
CA TRP A 550 43.59 12.29 -5.58
C TRP A 550 44.56 12.77 -4.49
N SER A 551 45.34 11.83 -3.98
CA SER A 551 46.36 12.06 -2.96
C SER A 551 47.70 11.49 -3.44
N GLY A 552 48.70 12.35 -3.57
CA GLY A 552 50.06 11.93 -3.88
C GLY A 552 51.08 13.04 -3.63
N ASP A 553 52.34 12.65 -3.40
CA ASP A 553 53.51 13.54 -3.36
C ASP A 553 53.72 14.18 -4.74
N THR A 554 52.94 15.21 -5.06
CA THR A 554 53.12 15.99 -6.29
C THR A 554 53.81 17.29 -5.98
N LYS A 555 54.93 17.50 -6.68
CA LYS A 555 55.59 18.81 -6.74
C LYS A 555 54.65 19.78 -7.48
N ASP A 556 54.73 21.06 -7.15
CA ASP A 556 53.82 22.12 -7.67
C ASP A 556 53.65 22.14 -9.20
N ASN A 557 54.66 21.67 -9.94
CA ASN A 557 54.68 21.65 -11.41
C ASN A 557 54.12 20.37 -12.04
N SER A 558 53.63 19.40 -11.27
CA SER A 558 53.00 18.21 -11.82
C SER A 558 51.70 18.59 -12.53
N ILE A 559 51.53 18.17 -13.78
CA ILE A 559 50.33 18.46 -14.56
C ILE A 559 49.39 17.25 -14.49
N VAL A 560 48.15 17.49 -14.08
CA VAL A 560 47.15 16.44 -13.85
C VAL A 560 45.95 16.62 -14.78
N LYS A 561 45.52 15.52 -15.40
CA LYS A 561 44.24 15.39 -16.13
C LYS A 561 43.26 14.61 -15.27
N THR A 562 41.99 15.00 -15.34
CA THR A 562 40.92 14.35 -14.57
C THR A 562 39.74 14.03 -15.46
N LEU A 563 39.23 12.81 -15.34
CA LEU A 563 37.98 12.38 -15.97
C LEU A 563 36.99 12.00 -14.88
N VAL A 564 35.80 12.58 -14.95
CA VAL A 564 34.69 12.29 -14.04
C VAL A 564 33.51 11.81 -14.87
N GLU A 565 32.89 10.70 -14.46
CA GLU A 565 31.61 10.24 -14.98
C GLU A 565 30.58 10.22 -13.85
N ILE A 566 29.38 10.71 -14.12
CA ILE A 566 28.22 10.53 -13.25
C ILE A 566 27.18 9.76 -14.04
N ARG A 567 26.61 8.73 -13.43
CA ARG A 567 25.58 7.89 -14.04
C ARG A 567 24.41 7.65 -13.09
N GLU A 568 23.21 7.54 -13.65
CA GLU A 568 22.05 7.03 -12.93
C GLU A 568 21.84 5.55 -13.28
N VAL A 569 21.54 4.75 -12.28
CA VAL A 569 21.37 3.30 -12.41
C VAL A 569 20.01 2.91 -11.87
N GLN A 570 19.29 2.07 -12.61
CA GLN A 570 18.00 1.55 -12.18
C GLN A 570 18.21 0.54 -11.04
N ARG A 571 17.59 0.79 -9.89
CA ARG A 571 17.66 -0.13 -8.75
C ARG A 571 16.85 -1.39 -9.05
N GLY A 572 17.47 -2.56 -8.89
CA GLY A 572 16.78 -3.85 -8.97
C GLY A 572 16.84 -4.59 -10.32
N SER A 573 17.30 -3.96 -11.41
CA SER A 573 17.38 -4.56 -12.76
C SER A 573 18.80 -4.99 -13.20
N GLY A 574 19.71 -5.24 -12.26
CA GLY A 574 21.08 -5.70 -12.59
C GLY A 574 22.04 -4.59 -13.04
N ASP A 575 21.95 -3.42 -12.40
CA ASP A 575 22.78 -2.24 -12.67
C ASP A 575 22.65 -1.65 -14.09
N GLU A 576 21.45 -1.66 -14.66
CA GLU A 576 21.19 -0.97 -15.93
C GLU A 576 21.41 0.55 -15.79
N VAL A 577 22.33 1.09 -16.61
CA VAL A 577 22.64 2.52 -16.64
C VAL A 577 21.59 3.25 -17.47
N LEU A 578 20.73 4.01 -16.80
CA LEU A 578 19.69 4.81 -17.46
C LEU A 578 20.28 5.97 -18.27
N TRP A 579 21.32 6.60 -17.75
CA TRP A 579 22.12 7.59 -18.45
C TRP A 579 23.48 7.78 -17.78
N SER A 580 24.46 8.28 -18.54
CA SER A 580 25.71 8.78 -17.99
C SER A 580 26.22 10.03 -18.71
N HIS A 581 27.05 10.81 -18.03
CA HIS A 581 27.74 11.97 -18.58
C HIS A 581 29.17 12.08 -18.05
N ARG A 582 30.08 12.52 -18.93
CA ARG A 582 31.52 12.62 -18.67
C ARG A 582 32.01 14.05 -18.76
N TRP A 583 32.74 14.50 -17.74
CA TRP A 583 33.51 15.74 -17.75
C TRP A 583 34.99 15.41 -17.84
N MET A 584 35.64 15.95 -18.87
CA MET A 584 37.10 15.94 -18.98
C MET A 584 37.62 17.30 -18.53
N PHE A 585 38.49 17.30 -17.53
CA PHE A 585 39.19 18.49 -17.10
C PHE A 585 40.57 18.55 -17.72
N ASP A 586 40.89 19.68 -18.35
CA ASP A 586 42.16 19.91 -19.02
C ASP A 586 43.37 19.75 -18.10
N ALA A 587 44.53 19.51 -18.70
CA ALA A 587 45.76 19.36 -17.96
C ALA A 587 46.13 20.68 -17.28
N VAL A 588 46.23 20.70 -15.94
CA VAL A 588 46.57 21.91 -15.17
C VAL A 588 47.66 21.55 -14.14
N PRO A 589 48.67 22.43 -13.92
CA PRO A 589 49.62 22.27 -12.83
C PRO A 589 48.89 22.17 -11.48
N VAL A 590 49.31 21.27 -10.58
CA VAL A 590 48.71 21.15 -9.25
C VAL A 590 48.75 22.48 -8.49
N GLY A 591 49.80 23.29 -8.71
CA GLY A 591 49.95 24.64 -8.17
C GLY A 591 48.84 25.63 -8.51
N ASP A 592 48.20 25.47 -9.67
CA ASP A 592 47.27 26.44 -10.25
C ASP A 592 45.78 26.11 -9.96
N VAL A 593 45.52 25.02 -9.23
CA VAL A 593 44.16 24.64 -8.86
C VAL A 593 43.65 25.54 -7.72
N PRO A 594 42.45 26.15 -7.84
CA PRO A 594 41.91 27.04 -6.82
C PRO A 594 41.85 26.40 -5.44
N TYR A 595 42.26 27.18 -4.44
CA TYR A 595 42.29 26.76 -3.05
C TYR A 595 40.96 27.02 -2.35
N VAL A 596 40.49 26.06 -1.55
CA VAL A 596 39.31 26.22 -0.69
C VAL A 596 39.72 25.86 0.74
N ARG A 597 39.62 26.80 1.68
CA ARG A 597 39.66 26.47 3.11
C ARG A 597 38.34 25.81 3.46
N GLU A 598 38.37 24.58 3.95
CA GLU A 598 37.24 24.07 4.75
C GLU A 598 37.32 24.80 6.09
N ASP A 599 36.44 25.78 6.31
CA ASP A 599 36.04 26.14 7.67
C ASP A 599 35.29 24.90 8.19
N GLY A 600 35.83 24.30 9.26
CA GLY A 600 35.40 23.01 9.79
C GLY A 600 33.97 22.99 10.31
#